data_AF-A0A8S3Z9B1-F1
#
_entry.id   AF-A0A8S3Z9B1-F1
#
_cell.length_a   1.000
_cell.length_b   1.000
_cell.length_c   1.000
_cell.angle_alpha   90.00
_cell.angle_beta   90.00
_cell.angle_gamma   90.00
#
_symmetry.space_group_name_H-M   'P 1'
#
loop_
_entity.id
_entity.type
_entity.pdbx_description
1 polymer ?
#
loop_
_entity_poly.entity_id
_entity_poly.type
_entity_poly.pdbx_seq_one_letter_code
_entity_poly.pdbx_strand_id
1 'polypeptide(L)'
;MILPRRLIYRGYIVAGVLTFVLVFYFVIYQKLPDNSSVQVHNRNHVGQLEPLVKLTGPVTKENLGERLSIIIREFENFDNALSETVRSIPDQLPYPPVMLNMNSEARVITLSSDLTRNYSSACPFHYLQTQYVLIIPDAVGIRDWKLIQNLVSFLHSKKHTKAVAVPIGNAELTCQGLSVDLKSWSLSFHANYSQPSFNCPLVTGPHGLFMETETLKSFAEPFARPLPLTFYIQASVKNCKVRITKSARLDVLSRLYQEPHSHWKHKQAETDRLRKFYEKIGIKQETLASGFSNWYGCSKETARCFGTIVNDMPEYLYLGRWTPPCCLKALRETAWHVFSVLDRCQVRYWLEGGSLLGAARHGDIIPWDYDVDIGIYKVDVEKCLPLSRATQERYVDEQQFVWETAVEGDFFRVQFSETNHLHVDIFPFYSKNGTMTKDTWFHNHRQDTEFPERFLQPLTKIEFAGVLASAPNNITEFLEYKFGQGVIDKPKYPNFQNPL
;
A
#
# COMPACT_ATOMS: atom_id res chain seq x y z
N MET A 1 28.47 -27.55 34.75
CA MET A 1 28.42 -28.84 34.03
C MET A 1 26.97 -29.12 33.65
N ILE A 2 26.73 -29.32 32.35
CA ILE A 2 25.70 -30.22 31.77
C ILE A 2 24.21 -29.81 31.90
N LEU A 3 23.71 -29.13 30.84
CA LEU A 3 22.38 -29.35 30.20
C LEU A 3 22.35 -30.77 29.54
N PRO A 4 21.24 -31.37 29.01
CA PRO A 4 19.95 -30.78 28.53
C PRO A 4 18.67 -31.65 28.76
N ARG A 5 17.44 -31.20 28.48
CA ARG A 5 16.60 -31.39 27.24
C ARG A 5 15.13 -31.08 27.66
N ARG A 6 14.19 -30.51 26.89
CA ARG A 6 13.91 -30.41 25.45
C ARG A 6 12.98 -29.19 25.23
N LEU A 7 13.38 -28.26 24.35
CA LEU A 7 12.49 -27.29 23.71
C LEU A 7 12.23 -27.77 22.29
N ILE A 8 10.96 -27.96 21.94
CA ILE A 8 10.52 -28.30 20.59
C ILE A 8 10.48 -26.99 19.80
N TYR A 9 11.51 -26.75 18.98
CA TYR A 9 11.51 -25.67 17.99
C TYR A 9 10.69 -26.12 16.77
N ARG A 10 9.58 -25.43 16.50
CA ARG A 10 9.00 -25.40 15.15
C ARG A 10 9.94 -24.58 14.28
N GLY A 11 10.62 -25.25 13.36
CA GLY A 11 11.53 -24.61 12.40
C GLY A 11 10.76 -23.70 11.46
N TYR A 12 11.00 -22.39 11.59
CA TYR A 12 10.79 -21.46 10.48
C TYR A 12 11.96 -21.66 9.51
N ILE A 13 11.68 -22.21 8.33
CA ILE A 13 12.61 -22.12 7.21
C ILE A 13 12.60 -20.66 6.77
N VAL A 14 13.60 -19.89 7.21
CA VAL A 14 13.92 -18.60 6.61
C VAL A 14 14.54 -18.90 5.25
N ALA A 15 13.69 -19.04 4.22
CA ALA A 15 14.15 -18.99 2.84
C ALA A 15 14.59 -17.54 2.56
N GLY A 16 15.87 -17.26 2.76
CA GLY A 16 16.50 -16.02 2.30
C GLY A 16 16.39 -15.95 0.79
N VAL A 17 15.40 -15.22 0.28
CA VAL A 17 15.32 -14.90 -1.14
C VAL A 17 16.37 -13.83 -1.41
N LEU A 18 17.53 -14.24 -1.93
CA LEU A 18 18.52 -13.34 -2.52
C LEU A 18 17.83 -12.52 -3.62
N THR A 19 17.64 -11.23 -3.38
CA THR A 19 17.09 -10.29 -4.36
C THR A 19 18.22 -9.72 -5.21
N PHE A 20 18.29 -10.12 -6.47
CA PHE A 20 19.23 -9.56 -7.45
C PHE A 20 18.57 -8.55 -8.40
N VAL A 21 19.37 -7.65 -8.96
CA VAL A 21 19.06 -6.71 -10.05
C VAL A 21 20.20 -6.79 -11.06
N LEU A 22 19.92 -7.03 -12.34
CA LEU A 22 20.94 -7.01 -13.39
C LEU A 22 21.02 -5.61 -14.06
N VAL A 23 22.21 -5.04 -14.25
CA VAL A 23 22.46 -3.72 -14.90
C VAL A 23 23.67 -3.81 -15.88
N PHE A 24 23.59 -3.17 -17.06
CA PHE A 24 24.60 -3.27 -18.15
C PHE A 24 25.18 -1.91 -18.64
N TYR A 25 26.46 -1.85 -19.11
CA TYR A 25 27.14 -0.68 -19.74
C TYR A 25 28.42 -1.00 -20.60
N PHE A 26 28.54 -0.42 -21.83
CA PHE A 26 29.65 -0.22 -22.84
C PHE A 26 30.75 -1.32 -23.02
N VAL A 27 31.08 -1.86 -24.22
CA VAL A 27 31.25 -1.25 -25.58
C VAL A 27 30.95 -2.26 -26.72
N ILE A 28 29.99 -1.89 -27.55
CA ILE A 28 29.52 -2.43 -28.86
C ILE A 28 30.60 -2.39 -29.99
N TYR A 29 31.89 -2.49 -29.66
CA TYR A 29 32.97 -2.42 -30.64
C TYR A 29 33.27 -3.81 -31.23
N GLN A 30 32.51 -4.18 -32.28
CA GLN A 30 33.10 -4.35 -33.63
C GLN A 30 32.15 -4.95 -34.66
N LYS A 31 31.01 -5.57 -34.33
CA LYS A 31 30.22 -6.29 -35.34
C LYS A 31 28.72 -6.29 -35.08
N LEU A 32 28.09 -5.13 -35.22
CA LEU A 32 26.72 -5.13 -35.75
C LEU A 32 26.83 -5.50 -37.24
N PRO A 33 26.09 -6.49 -37.76
CA PRO A 33 26.32 -7.01 -39.10
C PRO A 33 26.06 -5.92 -40.15
N ASP A 34 27.12 -5.47 -40.80
CA ASP A 34 27.09 -4.99 -42.17
C ASP A 34 27.64 -6.09 -43.07
N ASN A 35 27.08 -6.21 -44.27
CA ASN A 35 27.37 -7.24 -45.25
C ASN A 35 28.71 -7.01 -45.99
N SER A 36 29.73 -6.50 -45.30
CA SER A 36 31.03 -6.19 -45.90
C SER A 36 32.15 -6.41 -44.90
N SER A 37 33.12 -7.21 -45.32
CA SER A 37 34.38 -7.50 -44.66
C SER A 37 35.22 -6.24 -44.44
N VAL A 38 36.00 -6.19 -43.34
CA VAL A 38 37.40 -5.69 -43.23
C VAL A 38 37.85 -5.64 -41.75
N GLN A 39 39.18 -5.61 -41.57
CA GLN A 39 40.05 -6.07 -40.47
C GLN A 39 40.14 -5.19 -39.20
N VAL A 40 40.66 -5.83 -38.15
CA VAL A 40 40.85 -5.37 -36.76
C VAL A 40 42.18 -4.65 -36.55
N HIS A 41 42.19 -3.58 -35.74
CA HIS A 41 43.39 -3.05 -35.09
C HIS A 41 43.16 -2.83 -33.58
N ASN A 42 44.11 -3.30 -32.78
CA ASN A 42 44.16 -3.25 -31.32
C ASN A 42 44.71 -1.91 -30.81
N ARG A 43 44.12 -1.36 -29.74
CA ARG A 43 44.82 -0.52 -28.75
C ARG A 43 44.27 -0.72 -27.35
N ASN A 44 45.18 -0.99 -26.41
CA ASN A 44 44.96 -0.99 -24.96
C ASN A 44 45.04 0.45 -24.43
N HIS A 45 44.16 0.84 -23.50
CA HIS A 45 44.48 1.84 -22.48
C HIS A 45 43.65 1.65 -21.20
N VAL A 46 44.36 1.64 -20.08
CA VAL A 46 43.86 1.76 -18.71
C VAL A 46 43.69 3.25 -18.40
N GLY A 47 42.57 3.67 -17.82
CA GLY A 47 42.30 5.07 -17.46
C GLY A 47 41.28 5.21 -16.32
N GLN A 48 41.59 6.11 -15.39
CA GLN A 48 40.85 6.47 -14.19
C GLN A 48 39.45 7.03 -14.50
N LEU A 49 38.47 6.83 -13.60
CA LEU A 49 37.12 7.37 -13.72
C LEU A 49 37.12 8.89 -13.56
N GLU A 50 37.04 9.61 -14.68
CA GLU A 50 36.70 11.04 -14.73
C GLU A 50 35.19 11.27 -14.53
N PRO A 51 34.77 12.50 -14.12
CA PRO A 51 33.36 12.83 -13.91
C PRO A 51 32.58 12.75 -15.23
N LEU A 52 31.45 12.03 -15.25
CA LEU A 52 30.60 11.87 -16.43
C LEU A 52 30.11 13.23 -16.96
N VAL A 53 30.62 13.61 -18.13
CA VAL A 53 30.01 14.65 -18.98
C VAL A 53 28.59 14.18 -19.30
N LYS A 54 27.57 15.03 -19.06
CA LYS A 54 26.21 14.77 -19.57
C LYS A 54 26.30 14.65 -21.09
N LEU A 55 26.31 13.43 -21.61
CA LEU A 55 26.23 13.16 -23.04
C LEU A 55 24.94 13.80 -23.54
N THR A 56 25.06 14.81 -24.38
CA THR A 56 23.95 15.55 -25.00
C THR A 56 23.94 15.24 -26.50
N GLY A 57 22.77 15.10 -27.11
CA GLY A 57 22.64 14.73 -28.54
C GLY A 57 21.64 13.58 -28.80
N PRO A 58 21.46 13.18 -30.06
CA PRO A 58 20.61 12.05 -30.44
C PRO A 58 21.20 10.71 -29.96
N VAL A 59 20.34 9.72 -29.72
CA VAL A 59 20.78 8.33 -29.52
C VAL A 59 21.16 7.75 -30.88
N THR A 60 22.40 7.28 -30.98
CA THR A 60 22.94 6.60 -32.16
C THR A 60 23.34 5.18 -31.78
N LYS A 61 23.67 4.36 -32.79
CA LYS A 61 24.14 2.99 -32.60
C LYS A 61 25.43 2.96 -31.76
N GLU A 62 26.30 3.96 -31.97
CA GLU A 62 27.63 4.06 -31.37
C GLU A 62 27.57 4.50 -29.91
N ASN A 63 26.62 5.36 -29.53
CA ASN A 63 26.50 5.86 -28.15
C ASN A 63 25.42 5.14 -27.32
N LEU A 64 24.75 4.12 -27.86
CA LEU A 64 23.59 3.51 -27.22
C LEU A 64 23.91 2.98 -25.81
N GLY A 65 24.98 2.20 -25.67
CA GLY A 65 25.34 1.61 -24.38
C GLY A 65 25.75 2.64 -23.32
N GLU A 66 26.06 3.87 -23.74
CA GLU A 66 26.49 4.99 -22.91
C GLU A 66 25.27 5.73 -22.35
N ARG A 67 24.12 5.50 -23.00
CA ARG A 67 22.88 6.24 -22.78
C ARG A 67 21.73 5.36 -22.32
N LEU A 68 21.83 4.03 -22.42
CA LEU A 68 20.79 3.09 -22.02
C LEU A 68 21.34 2.02 -21.06
N SER A 69 20.66 1.83 -19.93
CA SER A 69 20.79 0.61 -19.13
C SER A 69 19.53 -0.24 -19.22
N ILE A 70 19.70 -1.55 -19.43
CA ILE A 70 18.60 -2.51 -19.39
C ILE A 70 18.56 -3.13 -17.99
N ILE A 71 17.37 -3.22 -17.41
CA ILE A 71 17.14 -3.78 -16.08
C ILE A 71 16.22 -4.99 -16.21
N ILE A 72 16.72 -6.14 -15.75
CA ILE A 72 15.92 -7.35 -15.61
C ILE A 72 15.71 -7.59 -14.12
N ARG A 73 14.49 -7.35 -13.65
CA ARG A 73 14.11 -7.47 -12.24
C ARG A 73 13.08 -8.57 -11.98
N GLU A 74 12.19 -8.80 -12.93
CA GLU A 74 11.15 -9.82 -12.85
C GLU A 74 11.62 -11.13 -13.46
N PHE A 75 12.09 -12.03 -12.59
CA PHE A 75 12.48 -13.39 -12.91
C PHE A 75 12.37 -14.26 -11.65
N GLU A 76 12.39 -15.59 -11.84
CA GLU A 76 12.41 -16.57 -10.76
C GLU A 76 13.62 -17.49 -10.85
N ASN A 77 14.29 -17.72 -9.73
CA ASN A 77 15.49 -18.58 -9.70
C ASN A 77 15.20 -20.03 -10.13
N PHE A 78 13.96 -20.50 -9.96
CA PHE A 78 13.59 -21.88 -10.26
C PHE A 78 13.18 -22.12 -11.72
N ASP A 79 12.88 -21.07 -12.47
CA ASP A 79 12.45 -21.13 -13.88
C ASP A 79 12.65 -19.74 -14.51
N ASN A 80 13.70 -19.60 -15.31
CA ASN A 80 14.14 -18.35 -15.94
C ASN A 80 14.88 -18.61 -17.26
N ALA A 81 14.92 -17.59 -18.10
CA ALA A 81 15.64 -17.52 -19.36
C ALA A 81 16.68 -16.40 -19.36
N LEU A 82 17.23 -16.02 -18.18
CA LEU A 82 18.12 -14.86 -18.04
C LEU A 82 19.29 -14.89 -19.02
N SER A 83 19.92 -16.05 -19.21
CA SER A 83 21.01 -16.21 -20.18
C SER A 83 20.57 -15.91 -21.62
N GLU A 84 19.35 -16.29 -22.00
CA GLU A 84 18.79 -16.02 -23.32
C GLU A 84 18.40 -14.54 -23.45
N THR A 85 17.71 -13.99 -22.44
CA THR A 85 17.37 -12.57 -22.32
C THR A 85 18.61 -11.70 -22.49
N VAL A 86 19.69 -12.02 -21.75
CA VAL A 86 20.96 -11.29 -21.81
C VAL A 86 21.66 -11.47 -23.17
N ARG A 87 21.67 -12.67 -23.76
CA ARG A 87 22.28 -12.87 -25.11
C ARG A 87 21.49 -12.20 -26.23
N SER A 88 20.18 -12.03 -26.07
CA SER A 88 19.33 -11.38 -27.07
C SER A 88 19.56 -9.87 -27.12
N ILE A 89 20.07 -9.30 -26.02
CA ILE A 89 20.65 -7.98 -26.01
C ILE A 89 22.04 -8.16 -26.62
N PRO A 90 22.42 -7.44 -27.68
CA PRO A 90 23.64 -7.76 -28.43
C PRO A 90 24.89 -7.72 -27.54
N ASP A 91 25.37 -8.88 -27.10
CA ASP A 91 26.78 -9.32 -27.05
C ASP A 91 26.86 -10.82 -26.67
N GLN A 92 27.65 -11.58 -27.43
CA GLN A 92 27.78 -13.06 -27.33
C GLN A 92 28.51 -13.51 -26.06
N LEU A 93 28.05 -14.59 -25.42
CA LEU A 93 28.92 -15.61 -24.78
C LEU A 93 28.22 -16.99 -24.73
N PRO A 94 28.96 -18.09 -24.95
CA PRO A 94 28.44 -19.44 -25.08
C PRO A 94 28.22 -20.13 -23.71
N TYR A 95 27.40 -21.17 -23.77
CA TYR A 95 27.05 -22.14 -22.72
C TYR A 95 28.24 -23.01 -22.25
N PRO A 96 28.27 -23.64 -21.06
CA PRO A 96 27.47 -23.55 -19.80
C PRO A 96 28.31 -22.98 -18.60
N PRO A 97 27.89 -22.96 -17.30
CA PRO A 97 26.59 -22.87 -16.60
C PRO A 97 26.29 -21.38 -16.27
N VAL A 98 25.39 -21.02 -15.32
CA VAL A 98 25.16 -19.61 -14.87
C VAL A 98 26.36 -19.07 -14.07
N MET A 99 27.51 -19.06 -14.72
CA MET A 99 28.65 -18.20 -14.48
C MET A 99 28.45 -17.08 -15.48
N LEU A 100 27.82 -15.97 -15.06
CA LEU A 100 27.88 -14.75 -15.85
C LEU A 100 29.37 -14.37 -15.89
N ASN A 101 30.04 -14.73 -16.99
CA ASN A 101 31.43 -14.41 -17.19
C ASN A 101 31.52 -12.88 -17.14
N MET A 102 32.16 -12.34 -16.10
CA MET A 102 32.23 -10.92 -15.80
C MET A 102 33.18 -10.22 -16.79
N ASN A 103 32.79 -10.14 -18.06
CA ASN A 103 33.21 -9.03 -18.88
C ASN A 103 32.46 -7.79 -18.38
N SER A 104 33.10 -6.61 -18.46
CA SER A 104 32.72 -5.31 -17.88
C SER A 104 31.27 -4.84 -18.11
N GLU A 105 30.54 -5.50 -19.01
CA GLU A 105 29.30 -5.05 -19.63
C GLU A 105 28.03 -5.53 -18.92
N ALA A 106 28.08 -6.62 -18.14
CA ALA A 106 26.94 -7.23 -17.46
C ALA A 106 27.16 -7.33 -15.95
N ARG A 107 26.25 -6.79 -15.12
CA ARG A 107 26.44 -6.82 -13.66
C ARG A 107 25.24 -7.38 -12.92
N VAL A 108 25.50 -8.29 -12.01
CA VAL A 108 24.54 -8.74 -10.98
C VAL A 108 24.71 -7.87 -9.74
N ILE A 109 23.65 -7.17 -9.36
CA ILE A 109 23.58 -6.34 -8.17
C ILE A 109 22.72 -7.06 -7.15
N THR A 110 23.30 -7.40 -6.01
CA THR A 110 22.56 -7.98 -4.89
C THR A 110 21.97 -6.84 -4.05
N LEU A 111 20.64 -6.76 -3.91
CA LEU A 111 19.97 -5.73 -3.10
C LEU A 111 19.97 -6.02 -1.61
N SER A 112 20.22 -7.26 -1.21
CA SER A 112 20.32 -7.62 0.20
C SER A 112 21.63 -7.09 0.79
N SER A 113 21.57 -6.62 2.03
CA SER A 113 22.76 -6.26 2.79
C SER A 113 23.73 -7.44 2.87
N ASP A 114 25.00 -7.17 2.61
CA ASP A 114 26.11 -8.10 2.75
C ASP A 114 27.17 -7.42 3.61
N LEU A 115 27.41 -7.95 4.81
CA LEU A 115 28.36 -7.37 5.78
C LEU A 115 29.81 -7.37 5.27
N THR A 116 30.10 -8.13 4.21
CA THR A 116 31.42 -8.17 3.57
C THR A 116 31.61 -7.11 2.49
N ARG A 117 30.55 -6.41 2.10
CA ARG A 117 30.58 -5.43 1.01
C ARG A 117 30.22 -4.03 1.49
N ASN A 118 30.68 -3.03 0.73
CA ASN A 118 30.34 -1.64 0.98
C ASN A 118 28.87 -1.34 0.68
N TYR A 119 28.29 -0.35 1.34
CA TYR A 119 26.90 0.10 1.14
C TYR A 119 26.55 0.34 -0.35
N SER A 120 27.47 0.95 -1.11
CA SER A 120 27.28 1.24 -2.54
C SER A 120 27.08 -0.01 -3.40
N SER A 121 27.56 -1.18 -2.96
CA SER A 121 27.42 -2.44 -3.70
C SER A 121 25.98 -2.95 -3.79
N ALA A 122 25.14 -2.58 -2.82
CA ALA A 122 23.73 -2.91 -2.79
C ALA A 122 22.84 -1.79 -3.38
N CYS A 123 23.44 -0.69 -3.86
CA CYS A 123 22.72 0.46 -4.40
C CYS A 123 22.70 0.41 -5.94
N PRO A 124 21.56 0.09 -6.59
CA PRO A 124 21.50 -0.01 -8.06
C PRO A 124 21.86 1.29 -8.77
N PHE A 125 21.53 2.44 -8.17
CA PHE A 125 21.82 3.75 -8.76
C PHE A 125 23.30 4.11 -8.77
N HIS A 126 24.14 3.40 -8.01
CA HIS A 126 25.59 3.50 -8.17
C HIS A 126 26.03 3.01 -9.56
N TYR A 127 25.31 2.02 -10.11
CA TYR A 127 25.60 1.37 -11.38
C TYR A 127 24.80 1.95 -12.56
N LEU A 128 23.69 2.65 -12.30
CA LEU A 128 22.85 3.29 -13.32
C LEU A 128 23.31 4.73 -13.61
N GLN A 129 24.32 4.87 -14.46
CA GLN A 129 24.87 6.18 -14.89
C GLN A 129 24.34 6.65 -16.25
N THR A 130 23.57 5.81 -16.94
CA THR A 130 22.98 6.08 -18.25
C THR A 130 21.84 7.09 -18.16
N GLN A 131 21.53 7.74 -19.29
CA GLN A 131 20.42 8.71 -19.36
C GLN A 131 19.04 8.02 -19.30
N TYR A 132 18.92 6.85 -19.93
CA TYR A 132 17.67 6.12 -20.06
C TYR A 132 17.80 4.73 -19.45
N VAL A 133 16.65 4.22 -19.00
CA VAL A 133 16.50 2.85 -18.56
C VAL A 133 15.37 2.16 -19.32
N LEU A 134 15.60 0.88 -19.63
CA LEU A 134 14.58 -0.01 -20.15
C LEU A 134 14.44 -1.19 -19.17
N ILE A 135 13.31 -1.25 -18.47
CA ILE A 135 12.97 -2.36 -17.58
C ILE A 135 12.18 -3.39 -18.40
N ILE A 136 12.67 -4.62 -18.46
CA ILE A 136 11.99 -5.73 -19.13
C ILE A 136 11.86 -6.92 -18.17
N PRO A 137 10.78 -7.73 -18.27
CA PRO A 137 10.74 -9.01 -17.60
C PRO A 137 11.72 -9.98 -18.28
N ASP A 138 11.95 -11.12 -17.64
CA ASP A 138 12.73 -12.20 -18.23
C ASP A 138 12.07 -12.81 -19.48
N ALA A 139 12.85 -13.54 -20.26
CA ALA A 139 12.50 -14.12 -21.56
C ALA A 139 12.09 -13.10 -22.64
N VAL A 140 12.57 -11.85 -22.53
CA VAL A 140 12.24 -10.76 -23.45
C VAL A 140 13.49 -10.18 -24.11
N GLY A 141 13.44 -10.00 -25.42
CA GLY A 141 14.55 -9.47 -26.21
C GLY A 141 14.29 -8.14 -26.89
N ILE A 142 15.36 -7.53 -27.38
CA ILE A 142 15.32 -6.30 -28.18
C ILE A 142 15.85 -6.64 -29.58
N ARG A 143 15.03 -6.43 -30.60
CA ARG A 143 15.38 -6.82 -31.97
C ARG A 143 16.47 -5.97 -32.63
N ASP A 144 16.34 -4.65 -32.48
CA ASP A 144 17.17 -3.67 -33.17
C ASP A 144 17.29 -2.40 -32.33
N TRP A 145 18.46 -1.76 -32.36
CA TRP A 145 18.75 -0.51 -31.65
C TRP A 145 17.83 0.65 -32.07
N LYS A 146 17.33 0.63 -33.32
CA LYS A 146 16.35 1.61 -33.82
C LYS A 146 15.08 1.62 -32.98
N LEU A 147 14.72 0.51 -32.34
CA LEU A 147 13.64 0.46 -31.36
C LEU A 147 13.87 1.49 -30.26
N ILE A 148 15.08 1.56 -29.69
CA ILE A 148 15.40 2.51 -28.61
C ILE A 148 15.35 3.95 -29.12
N GLN A 149 15.88 4.22 -30.32
CA GLN A 149 15.80 5.55 -30.94
C GLN A 149 14.34 6.01 -31.10
N ASN A 150 13.45 5.09 -31.51
CA ASN A 150 12.02 5.36 -31.62
C ASN A 150 11.37 5.59 -30.24
N LEU A 151 11.77 4.85 -29.21
CA LEU A 151 11.28 5.05 -27.84
C LEU A 151 11.72 6.40 -27.26
N VAL A 152 12.96 6.81 -27.49
CA VAL A 152 13.46 8.15 -27.08
C VAL A 152 12.65 9.24 -27.76
N SER A 153 12.45 9.12 -29.08
CA SER A 153 11.65 10.07 -29.84
C SER A 153 10.19 10.11 -29.36
N PHE A 154 9.60 8.95 -29.04
CA PHE A 154 8.24 8.85 -28.53
C PHE A 154 8.09 9.42 -27.12
N LEU A 155 9.03 9.14 -26.22
CA LEU A 155 9.10 9.70 -24.87
C LEU A 155 9.09 11.24 -24.93
N HIS A 156 9.94 11.83 -25.78
CA HIS A 156 10.06 13.29 -25.90
C HIS A 156 9.02 13.95 -26.81
N SER A 157 8.24 13.17 -27.57
CA SER A 157 7.18 13.70 -28.47
C SER A 157 6.08 14.47 -27.75
N LYS A 158 5.92 14.29 -26.42
CA LYS A 158 5.01 15.07 -25.58
C LYS A 158 5.70 15.42 -24.27
N LYS A 159 5.71 16.73 -23.94
CA LYS A 159 6.41 17.34 -22.79
C LYS A 159 6.19 16.65 -21.43
N HIS A 160 5.05 16.00 -21.23
CA HIS A 160 4.69 15.42 -19.93
C HIS A 160 4.82 13.90 -19.87
N THR A 161 5.26 13.23 -20.94
CA THR A 161 5.51 11.78 -20.87
C THR A 161 6.72 11.52 -19.99
N LYS A 162 6.58 10.61 -19.04
CA LYS A 162 7.66 10.23 -18.12
C LYS A 162 8.09 8.77 -18.28
N ALA A 163 7.18 7.92 -18.75
CA ALA A 163 7.52 6.57 -19.15
C ALA A 163 6.71 6.12 -20.38
N VAL A 164 7.24 5.12 -21.06
CA VAL A 164 6.65 4.48 -22.23
C VAL A 164 6.47 3.00 -21.93
N ALA A 165 5.25 2.51 -22.04
CA ALA A 165 4.95 1.08 -21.98
C ALA A 165 5.14 0.47 -23.37
N VAL A 166 6.01 -0.53 -23.46
CA VAL A 166 6.43 -1.17 -24.72
C VAL A 166 5.86 -2.59 -24.77
N PRO A 167 4.89 -2.89 -25.67
CA PRO A 167 4.29 -4.22 -25.77
C PRO A 167 5.32 -5.32 -26.02
N ILE A 168 5.11 -6.50 -25.42
CA ILE A 168 5.91 -7.70 -25.67
C ILE A 168 5.18 -8.61 -26.65
N GLY A 169 5.87 -9.03 -27.72
CA GLY A 169 5.32 -9.87 -28.78
C GLY A 169 4.11 -9.25 -29.44
N ASN A 170 3.02 -10.02 -29.55
CA ASN A 170 1.76 -9.59 -30.13
C ASN A 170 0.74 -9.11 -29.07
N ALA A 171 1.18 -8.86 -27.84
CA ALA A 171 0.28 -8.41 -26.78
C ALA A 171 -0.38 -7.08 -27.14
N GLU A 172 -1.70 -7.01 -26.96
CA GLU A 172 -2.44 -5.77 -26.98
C GLU A 172 -2.45 -5.18 -25.57
N LEU A 173 -1.92 -3.96 -25.44
CA LEU A 173 -1.91 -3.25 -24.17
C LEU A 173 -3.16 -2.42 -24.03
N THR A 174 -3.86 -2.61 -22.91
CA THR A 174 -5.05 -1.84 -22.55
C THR A 174 -4.73 -0.92 -21.39
N CYS A 175 -5.58 0.10 -21.21
CA CYS A 175 -5.44 1.04 -20.13
C CYS A 175 -6.57 0.86 -19.12
N GLN A 176 -6.20 0.80 -17.84
CA GLN A 176 -7.13 0.67 -16.73
C GLN A 176 -6.96 1.85 -15.77
N GLY A 177 -8.04 2.22 -15.09
CA GLY A 177 -7.99 3.24 -14.03
C GLY A 177 -7.35 2.67 -12.76
N LEU A 178 -6.47 3.45 -12.14
CA LEU A 178 -5.85 3.17 -10.85
C LEU A 178 -5.83 4.44 -10.01
N SER A 179 -6.43 4.39 -8.82
CA SER A 179 -6.37 5.45 -7.81
C SER A 179 -5.62 4.94 -6.59
N VAL A 180 -4.75 5.78 -6.03
CA VAL A 180 -4.02 5.50 -4.80
C VAL A 180 -4.25 6.67 -3.84
N ASP A 181 -4.86 6.39 -2.69
CA ASP A 181 -5.08 7.37 -1.63
C ASP A 181 -4.30 6.93 -0.38
N LEU A 182 -3.14 7.55 -0.18
CA LEU A 182 -2.29 7.27 0.98
C LEU A 182 -2.89 7.77 2.29
N LYS A 183 -3.78 8.77 2.24
CA LYS A 183 -4.46 9.31 3.42
C LYS A 183 -5.42 8.27 3.99
N SER A 184 -6.15 7.57 3.12
CA SER A 184 -7.05 6.45 3.47
C SER A 184 -6.42 5.07 3.35
N TRP A 185 -5.10 4.97 3.13
CA TRP A 185 -4.36 3.69 3.04
C TRP A 185 -4.90 2.75 1.96
N SER A 186 -5.50 3.28 0.89
CA SER A 186 -6.26 2.49 -0.06
C SER A 186 -5.78 2.68 -1.49
N LEU A 187 -5.99 1.65 -2.30
CA LEU A 187 -5.92 1.75 -3.75
C LEU A 187 -7.13 1.10 -4.39
N SER A 188 -7.48 1.54 -5.59
CA SER A 188 -8.67 1.07 -6.29
C SER A 188 -8.44 0.97 -7.79
N PHE A 189 -8.84 -0.16 -8.35
CA PHE A 189 -8.84 -0.44 -9.78
C PHE A 189 -10.24 -0.16 -10.35
N HIS A 190 -10.31 0.49 -11.51
CA HIS A 190 -11.58 0.90 -12.12
C HIS A 190 -11.83 0.15 -13.43
N ALA A 191 -13.01 -0.47 -13.58
CA ALA A 191 -13.40 -1.24 -14.78
C ALA A 191 -13.70 -0.33 -15.99
N ASN A 192 -14.44 0.76 -15.77
CA ASN A 192 -14.95 1.63 -16.83
C ASN A 192 -14.08 2.88 -16.99
N TYR A 193 -12.81 2.71 -17.37
CA TYR A 193 -11.96 3.85 -17.72
C TYR A 193 -12.31 4.34 -19.13
N SER A 194 -13.18 5.36 -19.18
CA SER A 194 -13.63 6.01 -20.42
C SER A 194 -13.00 7.41 -20.50
N GLN A 195 -12.53 7.82 -21.69
CA GLN A 195 -12.02 9.18 -22.07
C GLN A 195 -10.49 9.45 -21.91
N PRO A 196 -9.89 10.43 -22.66
CA PRO A 196 -8.99 10.06 -23.74
C PRO A 196 -7.53 10.53 -23.57
N SER A 197 -6.70 10.00 -24.48
CA SER A 197 -5.50 10.61 -25.03
C SER A 197 -4.23 10.59 -24.13
N PHE A 198 -3.30 9.76 -24.58
CA PHE A 198 -1.91 9.70 -24.16
C PHE A 198 -1.63 9.07 -22.78
N ASN A 199 -2.16 9.57 -21.66
CA ASN A 199 -1.75 9.07 -20.35
C ASN A 199 -2.54 7.83 -19.90
N CYS A 200 -1.84 6.85 -19.32
CA CYS A 200 -2.42 5.63 -18.78
C CYS A 200 -2.03 5.40 -17.31
N PRO A 201 -2.99 5.43 -16.36
CA PRO A 201 -2.72 5.21 -14.94
C PRO A 201 -2.19 3.81 -14.62
N LEU A 202 -2.70 2.80 -15.33
CA LEU A 202 -2.25 1.41 -15.24
C LEU A 202 -2.35 0.77 -16.62
N VAL A 203 -1.23 0.26 -17.12
CA VAL A 203 -1.22 -0.51 -18.38
C VAL A 203 -1.36 -1.99 -18.06
N THR A 204 -2.32 -2.64 -18.70
CA THR A 204 -2.61 -4.06 -18.58
C THR A 204 -2.12 -4.82 -19.82
N GLY A 205 -1.50 -5.97 -19.58
CA GLY A 205 -0.87 -6.83 -20.60
C GLY A 205 0.67 -6.89 -20.48
N PRO A 206 1.33 -7.90 -21.06
CA PRO A 206 2.80 -8.03 -20.99
C PRO A 206 3.53 -6.87 -21.69
N HIS A 207 4.31 -6.11 -20.93
CA HIS A 207 5.09 -4.99 -21.47
C HIS A 207 6.39 -4.73 -20.69
N GLY A 208 7.34 -4.07 -21.36
CA GLY A 208 8.48 -3.41 -20.73
C GLY A 208 8.21 -1.92 -20.48
N LEU A 209 9.05 -1.28 -19.67
CA LEU A 209 8.96 0.14 -19.32
C LEU A 209 10.23 0.89 -19.72
N PHE A 210 10.10 1.89 -20.58
CA PHE A 210 11.18 2.77 -20.99
C PHE A 210 11.01 4.17 -20.40
N MET A 211 12.05 4.72 -19.77
CA MET A 211 12.00 6.05 -19.14
C MET A 211 13.40 6.66 -18.99
N GLU A 212 13.46 7.94 -18.58
CA GLU A 212 14.71 8.54 -18.11
C GLU A 212 15.12 7.92 -16.75
N THR A 213 16.41 7.72 -16.55
CA THR A 213 16.96 7.22 -15.27
C THR A 213 16.56 8.10 -14.09
N GLU A 214 16.47 9.42 -14.30
CA GLU A 214 16.01 10.37 -13.28
C GLU A 214 14.54 10.17 -12.89
N THR A 215 13.69 9.72 -13.83
CA THR A 215 12.31 9.34 -13.50
C THR A 215 12.30 8.13 -12.57
N LEU A 216 13.11 7.11 -12.86
CA LEU A 216 13.24 5.93 -12.01
C LEU A 216 13.79 6.28 -10.62
N LYS A 217 14.84 7.11 -10.54
CA LYS A 217 15.43 7.61 -9.28
C LYS A 217 14.46 8.38 -8.41
N SER A 218 13.42 8.97 -9.01
CA SER A 218 12.45 9.73 -8.25
C SER A 218 11.58 8.83 -7.35
N PHE A 219 11.39 7.55 -7.68
CA PHE A 219 10.53 6.64 -6.92
C PHE A 219 11.16 6.21 -5.59
N ALA A 220 10.32 5.97 -4.58
CA ALA A 220 10.76 5.50 -3.27
C ALA A 220 11.24 4.04 -3.32
N GLU A 221 10.56 3.22 -4.14
CA GLU A 221 10.79 1.78 -4.27
C GLU A 221 10.92 1.37 -5.75
N PRO A 222 11.93 1.87 -6.48
CA PRO A 222 12.04 1.72 -7.94
C PRO A 222 12.22 0.28 -8.42
N PHE A 223 12.69 -0.61 -7.55
CA PHE A 223 12.96 -2.03 -7.84
C PHE A 223 12.07 -2.97 -7.03
N ALA A 224 11.01 -2.46 -6.39
CA ALA A 224 10.03 -3.30 -5.70
C ALA A 224 9.27 -4.17 -6.69
N ARG A 225 8.97 -5.39 -6.26
CA ARG A 225 8.25 -6.41 -7.05
C ARG A 225 6.85 -6.59 -6.48
N PRO A 226 5.84 -6.96 -7.30
CA PRO A 226 5.94 -7.31 -8.73
C PRO A 226 5.87 -6.09 -9.67
N LEU A 227 6.85 -5.97 -10.56
CA LEU A 227 6.79 -5.06 -11.70
C LEU A 227 5.92 -5.67 -12.82
N PRO A 228 5.21 -4.84 -13.60
CA PRO A 228 5.21 -3.38 -13.56
C PRO A 228 4.19 -2.78 -12.57
N LEU A 229 3.41 -3.57 -11.83
CA LEU A 229 2.34 -3.08 -10.95
C LEU A 229 2.86 -2.11 -9.87
N THR A 230 3.94 -2.46 -9.18
CA THR A 230 4.56 -1.59 -8.15
C THR A 230 5.04 -0.25 -8.73
N PHE A 231 5.45 -0.23 -9.99
CA PHE A 231 5.78 1.01 -10.69
C PHE A 231 4.53 1.87 -10.91
N TYR A 232 3.42 1.29 -11.40
CA TYR A 232 2.19 2.04 -11.64
C TYR A 232 1.56 2.65 -10.37
N ILE A 233 1.65 1.93 -9.24
CA ILE A 233 1.20 2.46 -7.94
C ILE A 233 1.98 3.72 -7.57
N GLN A 234 3.32 3.67 -7.67
CA GLN A 234 4.18 4.82 -7.38
C GLN A 234 4.03 5.93 -8.42
N ALA A 235 3.81 5.57 -9.69
CA ALA A 235 3.55 6.50 -10.78
C ALA A 235 2.25 7.28 -10.55
N SER A 236 1.19 6.61 -10.08
CA SER A 236 -0.09 7.25 -9.73
C SER A 236 0.10 8.30 -8.63
N VAL A 237 0.80 7.95 -7.54
CA VAL A 237 1.10 8.88 -6.43
C VAL A 237 1.92 10.09 -6.90
N LYS A 238 2.89 9.89 -7.81
CA LYS A 238 3.73 10.98 -8.35
C LYS A 238 3.14 11.71 -9.55
N ASN A 239 1.92 11.36 -9.98
CA ASN A 239 1.32 11.88 -11.22
C ASN A 239 2.25 11.71 -12.44
N CYS A 240 2.98 10.59 -12.49
CA CYS A 240 3.90 10.23 -13.56
C CYS A 240 3.10 9.74 -14.76
N LYS A 241 3.22 10.41 -15.92
CA LYS A 241 2.43 10.06 -17.10
C LYS A 241 3.09 8.95 -17.92
N VAL A 242 2.36 7.86 -18.12
CA VAL A 242 2.80 6.69 -18.90
C VAL A 242 2.02 6.64 -20.21
N ARG A 243 2.72 6.42 -21.33
CA ARG A 243 2.09 6.29 -22.65
C ARG A 243 2.36 4.92 -23.25
N ILE A 244 1.36 4.33 -23.89
CA ILE A 244 1.51 3.08 -24.65
C ILE A 244 2.04 3.42 -26.05
N THR A 245 3.14 2.82 -26.46
CA THR A 245 3.61 2.90 -27.86
C THR A 245 2.95 1.82 -28.72
N LYS A 246 2.58 2.19 -29.96
CA LYS A 246 2.04 1.26 -30.97
C LYS A 246 3.06 0.86 -32.03
N SER A 247 4.16 1.61 -32.15
CA SER A 247 5.14 1.47 -33.23
C SER A 247 6.38 0.67 -32.83
N ALA A 248 6.51 0.28 -31.56
CA ALA A 248 7.62 -0.50 -31.05
C ALA A 248 7.10 -1.72 -30.27
N ARG A 249 7.81 -2.85 -30.40
CA ARG A 249 7.49 -4.12 -29.74
C ARG A 249 8.78 -4.81 -29.32
N LEU A 250 8.77 -5.38 -28.12
CA LEU A 250 9.83 -6.26 -27.63
C LEU A 250 9.57 -7.70 -28.09
N ASP A 251 10.63 -8.49 -28.24
CA ASP A 251 10.52 -9.87 -28.70
C ASP A 251 10.26 -10.84 -27.53
N VAL A 252 9.52 -11.91 -27.79
CA VAL A 252 9.37 -13.05 -26.86
C VAL A 252 10.42 -14.07 -27.25
N LEU A 253 11.33 -14.38 -26.33
CA LEU A 253 12.39 -15.35 -26.56
C LEU A 253 11.92 -16.76 -26.19
N SER A 254 11.33 -16.87 -25.01
CA SER A 254 10.82 -18.13 -24.47
C SER A 254 9.57 -17.91 -23.61
N ARG A 255 8.86 -19.01 -23.31
CA ARG A 255 7.70 -18.99 -22.42
C ARG A 255 8.08 -19.68 -21.12
N LEU A 256 8.07 -18.92 -20.02
CA LEU A 256 8.37 -19.41 -18.68
C LEU A 256 7.10 -19.95 -18.00
N TYR A 257 7.28 -20.70 -16.91
CA TYR A 257 6.20 -21.15 -16.03
C TYR A 257 5.12 -21.99 -16.74
N GLN A 258 5.52 -22.79 -17.72
CA GLN A 258 4.59 -23.63 -18.49
C GLN A 258 4.04 -24.80 -17.66
N GLU A 259 4.83 -25.31 -16.71
CA GLU A 259 4.41 -26.40 -15.82
C GLU A 259 3.47 -25.88 -14.71
N PRO A 260 2.38 -26.60 -14.39
CA PRO A 260 1.42 -26.16 -13.35
C PRO A 260 2.07 -25.85 -12.01
N HIS A 261 3.08 -26.63 -11.61
CA HIS A 261 3.79 -26.42 -10.35
C HIS A 261 4.65 -25.15 -10.37
N SER A 262 5.37 -24.87 -11.46
CA SER A 262 6.18 -23.65 -11.58
C SER A 262 5.30 -22.40 -11.69
N HIS A 263 4.16 -22.50 -12.40
CA HIS A 263 3.13 -21.46 -12.44
C HIS A 263 2.56 -21.12 -11.06
N TRP A 264 2.17 -22.14 -10.28
CA TRP A 264 1.69 -21.95 -8.91
C TRP A 264 2.74 -21.27 -8.02
N LYS A 265 4.00 -21.74 -8.06
CA LYS A 265 5.10 -21.13 -7.30
C LYS A 265 5.31 -19.66 -7.66
N HIS A 266 5.25 -19.33 -8.95
CA HIS A 266 5.40 -17.95 -9.43
C HIS A 266 4.27 -17.06 -8.89
N LYS A 267 3.01 -17.49 -9.03
CA LYS A 267 1.84 -16.74 -8.56
C LYS A 267 1.84 -16.53 -7.03
N GLN A 268 2.27 -17.54 -6.28
CA GLN A 268 2.45 -17.43 -4.83
C GLN A 268 3.52 -16.38 -4.50
N ALA A 269 4.67 -16.43 -5.17
CA ALA A 269 5.77 -15.49 -4.96
C ALA A 269 5.38 -14.04 -5.31
N GLU A 270 4.60 -13.83 -6.38
CA GLU A 270 4.04 -12.51 -6.71
C GLU A 270 3.10 -12.00 -5.61
N THR A 271 2.20 -12.86 -5.12
CA THR A 271 1.26 -12.52 -4.04
C THR A 271 2.00 -12.12 -2.76
N ASP A 272 3.02 -12.89 -2.37
CA ASP A 272 3.82 -12.63 -1.18
C ASP A 272 4.62 -11.32 -1.30
N ARG A 273 5.17 -11.04 -2.48
CA ARG A 273 5.91 -9.79 -2.75
C ARG A 273 4.99 -8.58 -2.76
N LEU A 274 3.82 -8.70 -3.37
CA LEU A 274 2.82 -7.63 -3.40
C LEU A 274 2.37 -7.28 -1.98
N ARG A 275 2.10 -8.29 -1.15
CA ARG A 275 1.77 -8.09 0.27
C ARG A 275 2.86 -7.32 1.01
N LYS A 276 4.13 -7.73 0.87
CA LYS A 276 5.28 -7.04 1.48
C LYS A 276 5.43 -5.61 0.97
N PHE A 277 5.15 -5.37 -0.31
CA PHE A 277 5.17 -4.04 -0.88
C PHE A 277 4.06 -3.17 -0.26
N TYR A 278 2.82 -3.65 -0.20
CA TYR A 278 1.69 -2.95 0.41
C TYR A 278 1.95 -2.62 1.88
N GLU A 279 2.48 -3.56 2.65
CA GLU A 279 2.91 -3.33 4.03
C GLU A 279 3.94 -2.19 4.11
N LYS A 280 4.96 -2.22 3.24
CA LYS A 280 6.03 -1.22 3.19
C LYS A 280 5.54 0.19 2.86
N ILE A 281 4.60 0.34 1.92
CA ILE A 281 4.08 1.66 1.49
C ILE A 281 2.83 2.11 2.27
N GLY A 282 2.32 1.24 3.15
CA GLY A 282 1.14 1.51 3.96
C GLY A 282 -0.17 1.47 3.15
N ILE A 283 -0.35 0.46 2.30
CA ILE A 283 -1.65 0.11 1.71
C ILE A 283 -2.29 -0.98 2.57
N LYS A 284 -3.52 -0.74 3.01
CA LYS A 284 -4.29 -1.62 3.90
C LYS A 284 -5.58 -2.12 3.26
N GLN A 285 -6.03 -1.49 2.17
CA GLN A 285 -7.20 -1.92 1.40
C GLN A 285 -6.92 -1.78 -0.11
N GLU A 286 -7.22 -2.84 -0.85
CA GLU A 286 -7.25 -2.85 -2.30
C GLU A 286 -8.67 -3.12 -2.76
N THR A 287 -9.24 -2.24 -3.58
CA THR A 287 -10.54 -2.46 -4.20
C THR A 287 -10.37 -2.86 -5.65
N LEU A 288 -10.82 -4.06 -5.99
CA LEU A 288 -10.79 -4.61 -7.33
C LEU A 288 -11.83 -3.92 -8.22
N ALA A 289 -11.65 -4.06 -9.54
CA ALA A 289 -12.57 -3.50 -10.54
C ALA A 289 -14.01 -4.05 -10.43
N SER A 290 -14.17 -5.21 -9.80
CA SER A 290 -15.45 -5.84 -9.47
C SER A 290 -16.14 -5.25 -8.23
N GLY A 291 -15.49 -4.36 -7.49
CA GLY A 291 -15.96 -3.80 -6.22
C GLY A 291 -15.56 -4.59 -4.98
N PHE A 292 -14.98 -5.79 -5.14
CA PHE A 292 -14.49 -6.57 -4.01
C PHE A 292 -13.24 -5.94 -3.38
N SER A 293 -13.16 -5.92 -2.04
CA SER A 293 -11.98 -5.43 -1.31
C SER A 293 -11.13 -6.56 -0.75
N ASN A 294 -9.83 -6.50 -1.02
CA ASN A 294 -8.79 -7.26 -0.33
C ASN A 294 -8.21 -6.42 0.81
N TRP A 295 -7.90 -7.07 1.93
CA TRP A 295 -7.46 -6.42 3.17
C TRP A 295 -6.02 -6.82 3.52
N TYR A 296 -5.23 -5.81 3.87
CA TYR A 296 -3.79 -5.93 4.20
C TYR A 296 -3.44 -5.26 5.54
N GLY A 297 -4.45 -4.99 6.37
CA GLY A 297 -4.29 -4.41 7.70
C GLY A 297 -4.71 -5.39 8.81
N CYS A 298 -5.22 -4.86 9.92
CA CYS A 298 -5.60 -5.67 11.08
C CYS A 298 -6.89 -6.49 10.85
N SER A 299 -6.98 -7.61 11.55
CA SER A 299 -8.16 -8.48 11.68
C SER A 299 -8.49 -8.74 13.16
N LYS A 300 -9.42 -9.66 13.44
CA LYS A 300 -9.81 -10.05 14.79
C LYS A 300 -8.68 -10.80 15.53
N GLU A 301 -7.78 -11.42 14.77
CA GLU A 301 -6.67 -12.25 15.25
C GLU A 301 -5.35 -11.45 15.39
N THR A 302 -5.33 -10.17 15.03
CA THR A 302 -4.13 -9.33 15.06
C THR A 302 -4.38 -8.06 15.87
N ALA A 303 -3.32 -7.45 16.40
CA ALA A 303 -3.43 -6.13 17.01
C ALA A 303 -3.97 -5.08 16.02
N ARG A 304 -4.59 -4.02 16.55
CA ARG A 304 -5.02 -2.86 15.75
C ARG A 304 -3.80 -2.18 15.10
N CYS A 305 -4.03 -1.41 14.03
CA CYS A 305 -2.94 -0.89 13.20
C CYS A 305 -2.07 0.20 13.82
N PHE A 306 -2.47 0.77 14.96
CA PHE A 306 -1.76 1.84 15.66
C PHE A 306 -1.64 1.46 17.15
N GLY A 307 -0.57 1.93 17.78
CA GLY A 307 -0.27 1.60 19.18
C GLY A 307 -1.21 2.24 20.20
N THR A 308 -0.75 2.35 21.44
CA THR A 308 -1.42 3.11 22.49
C THR A 308 -1.51 4.58 22.09
N ILE A 309 -2.69 5.16 22.26
CA ILE A 309 -2.93 6.57 21.97
C ILE A 309 -2.35 7.38 23.12
N VAL A 310 -1.64 8.47 22.80
CA VAL A 310 -1.03 9.36 23.78
C VAL A 310 -1.56 10.76 23.50
N ASN A 311 -2.11 11.42 24.53
CA ASN A 311 -2.72 12.76 24.45
C ASN A 311 -3.76 12.87 23.31
N ASP A 312 -4.67 11.89 23.23
CA ASP A 312 -5.77 11.85 22.24
C ASP A 312 -5.32 11.92 20.77
N MET A 313 -4.04 11.59 20.50
CA MET A 313 -3.41 11.69 19.18
C MET A 313 -2.85 10.34 18.70
N PRO A 314 -3.60 9.59 17.87
CA PRO A 314 -3.11 8.38 17.23
C PRO A 314 -1.93 8.61 16.27
N GLU A 315 -1.07 7.61 16.14
CA GLU A 315 0.14 7.63 15.29
C GLU A 315 -0.14 8.07 13.84
N TYR A 316 -1.25 7.62 13.25
CA TYR A 316 -1.57 7.90 11.85
C TYR A 316 -1.76 9.39 11.53
N LEU A 317 -2.15 10.20 12.53
CA LEU A 317 -2.29 11.64 12.35
C LEU A 317 -0.94 12.32 12.15
N TYR A 318 0.12 11.85 12.83
CA TYR A 318 1.49 12.33 12.62
C TYR A 318 2.03 11.97 11.23
N LEU A 319 1.51 10.90 10.64
CA LEU A 319 1.85 10.49 9.27
C LEU A 319 1.06 11.29 8.21
N GLY A 320 0.21 12.24 8.62
CA GLY A 320 -0.68 12.98 7.72
C GLY A 320 -1.76 12.10 7.10
N ARG A 321 -2.09 10.97 7.75
CA ARG A 321 -3.08 9.98 7.29
C ARG A 321 -4.30 9.99 8.20
N TRP A 322 -5.34 9.31 7.76
CA TRP A 322 -6.57 9.08 8.51
C TRP A 322 -6.58 7.69 9.12
N THR A 323 -7.68 7.30 9.76
CA THR A 323 -7.79 5.99 10.40
C THR A 323 -7.67 4.89 9.35
N PRO A 324 -6.85 3.86 9.58
CA PRO A 324 -6.77 2.69 8.71
C PRO A 324 -8.16 2.11 8.38
N PRO A 325 -8.45 1.79 7.11
CA PRO A 325 -9.79 1.35 6.70
C PRO A 325 -10.18 0.00 7.32
N CYS A 326 -9.21 -0.87 7.60
CA CYS A 326 -9.43 -2.11 8.34
C CYS A 326 -9.83 -1.85 9.80
N CYS A 327 -9.31 -0.77 10.41
CA CYS A 327 -9.71 -0.37 11.76
C CYS A 327 -11.12 0.21 11.75
N LEU A 328 -11.46 1.08 10.79
CA LEU A 328 -12.83 1.55 10.62
C LEU A 328 -13.81 0.39 10.39
N LYS A 329 -13.44 -0.61 9.57
CA LYS A 329 -14.25 -1.83 9.39
C LYS A 329 -14.50 -2.56 10.72
N ALA A 330 -13.45 -2.79 11.51
CA ALA A 330 -13.58 -3.42 12.82
C ALA A 330 -14.43 -2.59 13.80
N LEU A 331 -14.30 -1.26 13.81
CA LEU A 331 -15.14 -0.37 14.64
C LEU A 331 -16.61 -0.46 14.26
N ARG A 332 -16.94 -0.49 12.95
CA ARG A 332 -18.32 -0.69 12.49
C ARG A 332 -18.85 -2.05 12.95
N GLU A 333 -18.06 -3.12 12.80
CA GLU A 333 -18.45 -4.46 13.26
C GLU A 333 -18.68 -4.52 14.78
N THR A 334 -17.82 -3.89 15.58
CA THR A 334 -18.01 -3.79 17.03
C THR A 334 -19.25 -2.98 17.38
N ALA A 335 -19.49 -1.85 16.71
CA ALA A 335 -20.69 -1.03 16.91
C ALA A 335 -21.97 -1.83 16.62
N TRP A 336 -22.02 -2.53 15.48
CA TRP A 336 -23.17 -3.38 15.14
C TRP A 336 -23.44 -4.47 16.16
N HIS A 337 -22.37 -5.12 16.65
CA HIS A 337 -22.48 -6.12 17.69
C HIS A 337 -23.04 -5.54 18.99
N VAL A 338 -22.48 -4.43 19.46
CA VAL A 338 -22.94 -3.75 20.68
C VAL A 338 -24.39 -3.33 20.53
N PHE A 339 -24.79 -2.68 19.45
CA PHE A 339 -26.18 -2.25 19.23
C PHE A 339 -27.14 -3.43 19.27
N SER A 340 -26.79 -4.54 18.59
CA SER A 340 -27.58 -5.77 18.57
C SER A 340 -27.71 -6.43 19.96
N VAL A 341 -26.65 -6.40 20.77
CA VAL A 341 -26.71 -6.90 22.16
C VAL A 341 -27.61 -6.00 23.02
N LEU A 342 -27.43 -4.68 22.95
CA LEU A 342 -28.21 -3.72 23.74
C LEU A 342 -29.71 -3.76 23.37
N ASP A 343 -30.04 -3.83 22.09
CA ASP A 343 -31.42 -3.95 21.60
C ASP A 343 -32.07 -5.25 22.10
N ARG A 344 -31.36 -6.39 22.08
CA ARG A 344 -31.86 -7.68 22.62
C ARG A 344 -32.09 -7.64 24.12
N CYS A 345 -31.26 -6.92 24.86
CA CYS A 345 -31.40 -6.74 26.30
C CYS A 345 -32.34 -5.59 26.68
N GLN A 346 -32.97 -4.92 25.70
CA GLN A 346 -33.85 -3.76 25.91
C GLN A 346 -33.17 -2.64 26.71
N VAL A 347 -31.87 -2.42 26.47
CA VAL A 347 -31.10 -1.31 27.02
C VAL A 347 -31.30 -0.10 26.13
N ARG A 348 -31.79 1.01 26.70
CA ARG A 348 -31.92 2.26 25.96
C ARG A 348 -30.54 2.89 25.79
N TYR A 349 -30.08 2.95 24.55
CA TYR A 349 -28.83 3.60 24.17
C TYR A 349 -29.06 4.74 23.17
N TRP A 350 -28.06 5.57 22.98
CA TRP A 350 -27.99 6.58 21.91
C TRP A 350 -26.54 6.76 21.45
N LEU A 351 -26.33 7.10 20.17
CA LEU A 351 -25.03 7.57 19.71
C LEU A 351 -24.64 8.85 20.46
N GLU A 352 -23.38 8.93 20.86
CA GLU A 352 -22.83 10.05 21.63
C GLU A 352 -21.60 10.64 20.92
N GLY A 353 -21.17 11.83 21.34
CA GLY A 353 -19.85 12.37 20.98
C GLY A 353 -19.55 12.40 19.48
N GLY A 354 -18.34 11.95 19.10
CA GLY A 354 -17.87 11.92 17.72
C GLY A 354 -18.69 11.00 16.82
N SER A 355 -19.28 9.94 17.39
CA SER A 355 -20.10 8.98 16.66
C SER A 355 -21.43 9.57 16.18
N LEU A 356 -22.15 10.28 17.06
CA LEU A 356 -23.37 11.00 16.67
C LEU A 356 -23.06 12.10 15.64
N LEU A 357 -21.92 12.79 15.81
CA LEU A 357 -21.49 13.82 14.88
C LEU A 357 -21.15 13.26 13.49
N GLY A 358 -20.48 12.10 13.43
CA GLY A 358 -20.21 11.38 12.18
C GLY A 358 -21.50 10.93 11.48
N ALA A 359 -22.44 10.37 12.25
CA ALA A 359 -23.77 9.99 11.76
C ALA A 359 -24.49 11.20 11.13
N ALA A 360 -24.53 12.34 11.83
CA ALA A 360 -25.20 13.55 11.34
C ALA A 360 -24.54 14.19 10.11
N ARG A 361 -23.23 14.03 9.93
CA ARG A 361 -22.48 14.58 8.78
C ARG A 361 -22.59 13.74 7.54
N HIS A 362 -22.34 12.44 7.66
CA HIS A 362 -22.14 11.55 6.51
C HIS A 362 -22.54 10.10 6.78
N GLY A 363 -23.30 9.84 7.85
CA GLY A 363 -23.87 8.51 8.14
C GLY A 363 -22.86 7.45 8.57
N ASP A 364 -21.66 7.84 8.99
CA ASP A 364 -20.58 6.90 9.33
C ASP A 364 -19.61 7.49 10.37
N ILE A 365 -18.67 6.68 10.84
CA ILE A 365 -17.57 7.11 11.72
C ILE A 365 -16.80 8.25 11.04
N ILE A 366 -16.35 9.25 11.82
CA ILE A 366 -15.49 10.31 11.30
C ILE A 366 -14.19 9.65 10.79
N PRO A 367 -13.71 9.91 9.56
CA PRO A 367 -12.64 9.11 8.95
C PRO A 367 -11.30 9.09 9.70
N TRP A 368 -11.11 9.99 10.66
CA TRP A 368 -9.92 10.12 11.51
C TRP A 368 -10.20 9.85 12.99
N ASP A 369 -11.39 9.35 13.34
CA ASP A 369 -11.69 8.84 14.68
C ASP A 369 -11.19 7.40 14.85
N TYR A 370 -10.98 6.98 16.10
CA TYR A 370 -10.40 5.68 16.43
C TYR A 370 -11.29 4.77 17.28
N ASP A 371 -12.45 5.25 17.71
CA ASP A 371 -13.41 4.57 18.57
C ASP A 371 -14.86 4.93 18.16
N VAL A 372 -15.81 4.40 18.92
CA VAL A 372 -17.24 4.70 18.80
C VAL A 372 -17.80 4.96 20.19
N ASP A 373 -18.58 6.02 20.37
CA ASP A 373 -19.15 6.41 21.66
C ASP A 373 -20.67 6.25 21.65
N ILE A 374 -21.20 5.62 22.70
CA ILE A 374 -22.65 5.61 22.97
C ILE A 374 -22.94 5.94 24.43
N GLY A 375 -24.10 6.57 24.66
CA GLY A 375 -24.67 6.71 25.99
C GLY A 375 -25.72 5.64 26.26
N ILE A 376 -25.88 5.24 27.52
CA ILE A 376 -26.97 4.38 28.00
C ILE A 376 -27.61 4.94 29.26
N TYR A 377 -28.84 4.52 29.55
CA TYR A 377 -29.39 4.72 30.88
C TYR A 377 -28.71 3.77 31.89
N LYS A 378 -28.10 4.31 32.95
CA LYS A 378 -27.40 3.55 34.00
C LYS A 378 -28.30 2.51 34.68
N VAL A 379 -29.60 2.80 34.82
CA VAL A 379 -30.59 1.86 35.39
C VAL A 379 -30.83 0.63 34.50
N ASP A 380 -30.44 0.67 33.22
CA ASP A 380 -30.61 -0.45 32.30
C ASP A 380 -29.43 -1.43 32.29
N VAL A 381 -28.32 -1.13 32.99
CA VAL A 381 -27.11 -1.98 33.03
C VAL A 381 -27.43 -3.41 33.44
N GLU A 382 -28.22 -3.61 34.49
CA GLU A 382 -28.56 -4.93 35.03
C GLU A 382 -29.48 -5.75 34.11
N LYS A 383 -30.08 -5.14 33.08
CA LYS A 383 -30.91 -5.86 32.10
C LYS A 383 -30.06 -6.66 31.11
N CYS A 384 -28.77 -6.34 31.01
CA CYS A 384 -27.88 -6.88 30.00
C CYS A 384 -26.78 -7.70 30.66
N LEU A 385 -26.79 -9.02 30.44
CA LEU A 385 -25.82 -9.93 31.05
C LEU A 385 -24.36 -9.53 30.73
N PRO A 386 -23.98 -9.20 29.48
CA PRO A 386 -22.62 -8.70 29.21
C PRO A 386 -22.22 -7.47 30.02
N LEU A 387 -23.11 -6.49 30.18
CA LEU A 387 -22.83 -5.28 30.98
C LEU A 387 -22.73 -5.60 32.48
N SER A 388 -23.68 -6.37 33.02
CA SER A 388 -23.69 -6.79 34.44
C SER A 388 -22.48 -7.69 34.79
N ARG A 389 -21.99 -8.49 33.84
CA ARG A 389 -20.72 -9.23 34.02
C ARG A 389 -19.52 -8.29 34.01
N ALA A 390 -19.49 -7.35 33.07
CA ALA A 390 -18.40 -6.39 32.92
C ALA A 390 -18.19 -5.48 34.14
N THR A 391 -19.21 -5.28 35.00
CA THR A 391 -19.03 -4.55 36.28
C THR A 391 -18.22 -5.33 37.31
N GLN A 392 -18.13 -6.65 37.17
CA GLN A 392 -17.44 -7.54 38.12
C GLN A 392 -16.04 -7.90 37.61
N GLU A 393 -15.96 -8.31 36.35
CA GLU A 393 -14.72 -8.74 35.72
C GLU A 393 -14.82 -8.60 34.20
N ARG A 394 -13.66 -8.66 33.54
CA ARG A 394 -13.57 -8.73 32.08
C ARG A 394 -14.35 -9.95 31.56
N TYR A 395 -15.27 -9.73 30.63
CA TYR A 395 -16.14 -10.75 30.04
C TYR A 395 -15.90 -10.87 28.53
N VAL A 396 -15.61 -12.08 28.05
CA VAL A 396 -15.48 -12.38 26.62
C VAL A 396 -16.72 -13.14 26.16
N ASP A 397 -17.43 -12.61 25.17
CA ASP A 397 -18.65 -13.24 24.69
C ASP A 397 -18.39 -14.34 23.64
N GLU A 398 -19.47 -15.03 23.24
CA GLU A 398 -19.42 -16.12 22.26
C GLU A 398 -18.87 -15.70 20.90
N GLN A 399 -18.97 -14.41 20.56
CA GLN A 399 -18.44 -13.83 19.33
C GLN A 399 -17.04 -13.25 19.51
N GLN A 400 -16.39 -13.45 20.66
CA GLN A 400 -15.04 -13.02 21.00
C GLN A 400 -14.87 -11.50 21.19
N PHE A 401 -15.95 -10.76 21.40
CA PHE A 401 -15.83 -9.37 21.84
C PHE A 401 -15.57 -9.32 23.35
N VAL A 402 -14.79 -8.34 23.78
CA VAL A 402 -14.37 -8.21 25.18
C VAL A 402 -15.09 -7.04 25.81
N TRP A 403 -15.91 -7.31 26.82
CA TRP A 403 -16.65 -6.34 27.62
C TRP A 403 -15.93 -6.14 28.95
N GLU A 404 -15.60 -4.90 29.28
CA GLU A 404 -14.92 -4.56 30.53
C GLU A 404 -15.36 -3.18 31.05
N THR A 405 -15.21 -2.95 32.34
CA THR A 405 -15.30 -1.60 32.91
C THR A 405 -13.95 -0.92 32.72
N ALA A 406 -13.94 0.30 32.19
CA ALA A 406 -12.72 1.06 32.01
C ALA A 406 -12.13 1.48 33.37
N VAL A 407 -10.81 1.40 33.51
CA VAL A 407 -10.12 1.82 34.75
C VAL A 407 -10.05 3.35 34.87
N GLU A 408 -10.16 4.05 33.74
CA GLU A 408 -9.98 5.49 33.61
C GLU A 408 -11.25 6.29 33.95
N GLY A 409 -12.41 5.64 34.07
CA GLY A 409 -13.68 6.27 34.39
C GLY A 409 -14.82 5.26 34.52
N ASP A 410 -15.98 5.70 35.02
CA ASP A 410 -17.14 4.84 35.29
C ASP A 410 -17.94 4.52 34.00
N PHE A 411 -17.28 3.95 33.00
CA PHE A 411 -17.88 3.57 31.72
C PHE A 411 -17.44 2.16 31.28
N PHE A 412 -18.18 1.56 30.36
CA PHE A 412 -17.83 0.25 29.81
C PHE A 412 -17.11 0.40 28.47
N ARG A 413 -16.21 -0.52 28.18
CA ARG A 413 -15.49 -0.62 26.92
C ARG A 413 -15.75 -1.99 26.30
N VAL A 414 -16.11 -2.01 25.02
CA VAL A 414 -16.29 -3.24 24.25
C VAL A 414 -15.24 -3.30 23.16
N GLN A 415 -14.25 -4.16 23.31
CA GLN A 415 -13.14 -4.32 22.36
C GLN A 415 -13.48 -5.35 21.28
N PHE A 416 -12.95 -5.14 20.08
CA PHE A 416 -13.17 -6.00 18.91
C PHE A 416 -12.71 -7.44 19.16
N SER A 417 -11.58 -7.62 19.85
CA SER A 417 -11.17 -8.92 20.39
C SER A 417 -10.14 -8.77 21.51
N GLU A 418 -9.75 -9.87 22.13
CA GLU A 418 -8.67 -9.89 23.13
C GLU A 418 -7.33 -9.36 22.58
N THR A 419 -7.12 -9.50 21.27
CA THR A 419 -5.89 -9.06 20.59
C THR A 419 -6.08 -7.68 19.96
N ASN A 420 -7.28 -7.35 19.49
CA ASN A 420 -7.57 -6.12 18.76
C ASN A 420 -8.41 -5.16 19.61
N HIS A 421 -7.75 -4.13 20.16
CA HIS A 421 -8.35 -3.20 21.12
C HIS A 421 -9.01 -1.97 20.46
N LEU A 422 -9.52 -2.11 19.23
CA LEU A 422 -10.51 -1.17 18.69
C LEU A 422 -11.81 -1.36 19.44
N HIS A 423 -12.50 -0.28 19.81
CA HIS A 423 -13.56 -0.40 20.79
C HIS A 423 -14.74 0.54 20.57
N VAL A 424 -15.84 0.18 21.24
CA VAL A 424 -16.99 1.03 21.51
C VAL A 424 -16.97 1.35 23.01
N ASP A 425 -17.02 2.63 23.35
CA ASP A 425 -17.18 3.10 24.73
C ASP A 425 -18.66 3.38 25.03
N ILE A 426 -19.11 2.93 26.20
CA ILE A 426 -20.51 2.95 26.62
C ILE A 426 -20.61 3.72 27.94
N PHE A 427 -21.14 4.94 27.87
CA PHE A 427 -21.25 5.88 28.98
C PHE A 427 -22.60 5.76 29.70
N PRO A 428 -22.65 5.31 30.97
CA PRO A 428 -23.89 5.21 31.73
C PRO A 428 -24.28 6.56 32.33
N PHE A 429 -25.45 7.09 31.94
CA PHE A 429 -26.02 8.31 32.49
C PHE A 429 -27.26 8.04 33.37
N TYR A 430 -27.51 8.91 34.34
CA TYR A 430 -28.75 8.91 35.12
C TYR A 430 -29.36 10.32 35.16
N SER A 431 -30.69 10.38 35.29
CA SER A 431 -31.40 11.66 35.37
C SER A 431 -31.37 12.21 36.80
N LYS A 432 -31.01 13.48 36.93
CA LYS A 432 -31.08 14.26 38.16
C LYS A 432 -31.86 15.54 37.86
N ASN A 433 -33.12 15.58 38.29
CA ASN A 433 -34.05 16.69 38.05
C ASN A 433 -34.20 17.08 36.56
N GLY A 434 -34.24 16.09 35.66
CA GLY A 434 -34.40 16.32 34.22
C GLY A 434 -33.11 16.64 33.47
N THR A 435 -31.95 16.56 34.13
CA THR A 435 -30.63 16.64 33.53
C THR A 435 -29.96 15.28 33.57
N MET A 436 -29.47 14.79 32.43
CA MET A 436 -28.66 13.58 32.34
C MET A 436 -27.24 13.89 32.80
N THR A 437 -26.75 13.13 33.78
CA THR A 437 -25.43 13.28 34.39
C THR A 437 -24.77 11.92 34.62
N LYS A 438 -23.47 11.94 34.95
CA LYS A 438 -22.64 10.79 35.30
C LYS A 438 -21.63 11.20 36.38
N ASP A 439 -20.97 10.20 36.97
CA ASP A 439 -20.12 10.39 38.15
C ASP A 439 -18.69 10.86 37.80
N THR A 440 -18.23 10.62 36.56
CA THR A 440 -16.88 10.93 36.08
C THR A 440 -16.90 11.62 34.72
N TRP A 441 -16.00 12.59 34.51
CA TRP A 441 -15.97 13.46 33.32
C TRP A 441 -14.54 13.66 32.81
N PHE A 442 -14.37 13.74 31.49
CA PHE A 442 -13.11 14.06 30.84
C PHE A 442 -12.97 15.58 30.65
N HIS A 443 -12.23 16.25 31.54
CA HIS A 443 -12.13 17.72 31.54
C HIS A 443 -11.57 18.33 30.25
N ASN A 444 -10.81 17.57 29.46
CA ASN A 444 -10.26 18.02 28.17
C ASN A 444 -11.28 17.93 27.01
N HIS A 445 -12.43 17.28 27.24
CA HIS A 445 -13.45 17.02 26.23
C HIS A 445 -14.68 17.90 26.50
N ARG A 446 -14.77 19.05 25.81
CA ARG A 446 -15.91 19.98 25.96
C ARG A 446 -17.27 19.28 25.81
N GLN A 447 -17.34 18.32 24.90
CA GLN A 447 -18.56 17.56 24.58
C GLN A 447 -18.98 16.57 25.68
N ASP A 448 -18.06 16.22 26.58
CA ASP A 448 -18.33 15.37 27.73
C ASP A 448 -18.92 16.22 28.87
N THR A 449 -20.20 16.57 28.70
CA THR A 449 -20.95 17.44 29.60
C THR A 449 -22.38 16.94 29.81
N GLU A 450 -22.98 17.36 30.92
CA GLU A 450 -24.40 17.14 31.26
C GLU A 450 -25.31 17.74 30.19
N PHE A 451 -26.48 17.12 29.99
CA PHE A 451 -27.45 17.60 29.01
C PHE A 451 -28.90 17.38 29.45
N PRO A 452 -29.85 18.20 28.96
CA PRO A 452 -31.27 18.02 29.26
C PRO A 452 -31.82 16.65 28.82
N GLU A 453 -32.52 15.95 29.72
CA GLU A 453 -33.11 14.63 29.44
C GLU A 453 -34.16 14.66 28.31
N ARG A 454 -34.75 15.83 28.02
CA ARG A 454 -35.69 16.01 26.90
C ARG A 454 -35.14 15.51 25.56
N PHE A 455 -33.82 15.54 25.37
CA PHE A 455 -33.18 15.03 24.16
C PHE A 455 -33.32 13.52 23.98
N LEU A 456 -33.64 12.78 25.04
CA LEU A 456 -33.84 11.32 25.02
C LEU A 456 -35.33 10.92 25.03
N GLN A 457 -36.24 11.89 25.06
CA GLN A 457 -37.68 11.66 25.24
C GLN A 457 -38.50 12.30 24.10
N PRO A 458 -38.75 11.58 22.98
CA PRO A 458 -38.30 10.22 22.68
C PRO A 458 -36.88 10.17 22.09
N LEU A 459 -36.26 9.01 22.13
CA LEU A 459 -35.13 8.68 21.25
C LEU A 459 -35.62 8.58 19.80
N THR A 460 -34.75 8.92 18.86
CA THR A 460 -34.97 8.77 17.41
C THR A 460 -34.01 7.74 16.82
N LYS A 461 -34.07 7.54 15.49
CA LYS A 461 -33.13 6.72 14.74
C LYS A 461 -32.36 7.58 13.73
N ILE A 462 -31.09 7.23 13.49
CA ILE A 462 -30.23 7.84 12.47
C ILE A 462 -29.41 6.75 11.77
N GLU A 463 -29.11 6.94 10.49
CA GLU A 463 -28.14 6.08 9.78
C GLU A 463 -26.74 6.31 10.34
N PHE A 464 -26.09 5.22 10.75
CA PHE A 464 -24.71 5.25 11.21
C PHE A 464 -24.04 3.91 10.89
N ALA A 465 -22.89 3.99 10.21
CA ALA A 465 -22.10 2.82 9.85
C ALA A 465 -22.92 1.76 9.08
N GLY A 466 -23.87 2.17 8.24
CA GLY A 466 -24.71 1.26 7.45
C GLY A 466 -25.86 0.59 8.20
N VAL A 467 -26.16 0.99 9.44
CA VAL A 467 -27.35 0.53 10.21
C VAL A 467 -28.15 1.72 10.76
N LEU A 468 -29.41 1.49 11.14
CA LEU A 468 -30.22 2.48 11.85
C LEU A 468 -29.95 2.40 13.36
N ALA A 469 -29.12 3.29 13.87
CA ALA A 469 -28.76 3.38 15.28
C ALA A 469 -29.72 4.30 16.05
N SER A 470 -29.81 4.10 17.38
CA SER A 470 -30.54 5.00 18.29
C SER A 470 -29.81 6.33 18.46
N ALA A 471 -30.54 7.45 18.51
CA ALA A 471 -29.97 8.79 18.66
C ALA A 471 -30.88 9.69 19.52
N PRO A 472 -30.35 10.79 20.07
CA PRO A 472 -31.17 11.83 20.70
C PRO A 472 -32.12 12.46 19.68
N ASN A 473 -33.30 12.92 20.11
CA ASN A 473 -34.11 13.81 19.28
C ASN A 473 -33.42 15.17 19.10
N ASN A 474 -33.86 15.95 18.11
CA ASN A 474 -33.26 17.24 17.77
C ASN A 474 -31.72 17.17 17.64
N ILE A 475 -31.21 16.20 16.87
CA ILE A 475 -29.78 15.85 16.78
C ILE A 475 -28.88 17.07 16.57
N THR A 476 -29.27 18.01 15.70
CA THR A 476 -28.53 19.25 15.47
C THR A 476 -28.41 20.08 16.73
N GLU A 477 -29.52 20.30 17.46
CA GLU A 477 -29.53 21.08 18.70
C GLU A 477 -28.68 20.39 19.78
N PHE A 478 -28.76 19.07 19.89
CA PHE A 478 -27.96 18.28 20.83
C PHE A 478 -26.45 18.40 20.55
N LEU A 479 -26.05 18.26 19.27
CA LEU A 479 -24.65 18.38 18.86
C LEU A 479 -24.13 19.81 19.04
N GLU A 480 -24.92 20.83 18.71
CA GLU A 480 -24.53 22.23 18.92
C GLU A 480 -24.42 22.59 20.41
N TYR A 481 -25.26 21.99 21.25
CA TYR A 481 -25.15 22.13 22.69
C TYR A 481 -23.80 21.60 23.21
N LYS A 482 -23.38 20.41 22.77
CA LYS A 482 -22.13 19.79 23.21
C LYS A 482 -20.87 20.39 22.57
N PHE A 483 -20.86 20.60 21.25
CA PHE A 483 -19.66 20.98 20.51
C PHE A 483 -19.61 22.47 20.12
N GLY A 484 -20.74 23.17 20.16
CA GLY A 484 -20.88 24.54 19.67
C GLY A 484 -21.57 24.63 18.29
N GLN A 485 -22.05 25.83 17.97
CA GLN A 485 -22.83 26.09 16.76
C GLN A 485 -22.09 25.76 15.46
N GLY A 486 -22.82 25.18 14.51
CA GLY A 486 -22.31 24.83 13.19
C GLY A 486 -21.28 23.68 13.17
N VAL A 487 -21.21 22.87 14.24
CA VAL A 487 -20.27 21.74 14.30
C VAL A 487 -20.48 20.76 13.15
N ILE A 488 -21.72 20.50 12.72
CA ILE A 488 -22.01 19.54 11.65
C ILE A 488 -21.36 20.01 10.35
N ASP A 489 -21.58 21.26 9.96
CA ASP A 489 -21.13 21.80 8.66
C ASP A 489 -19.65 22.21 8.63
N LYS A 490 -19.01 22.37 9.79
CA LYS A 490 -17.61 22.84 9.91
C LYS A 490 -16.71 21.76 10.53
N PRO A 491 -16.30 20.73 9.78
CA PRO A 491 -15.40 19.71 10.29
C PRO A 491 -14.05 20.32 10.68
N LYS A 492 -13.63 20.06 11.91
CA LYS A 492 -12.26 20.31 12.35
C LYS A 492 -11.42 19.09 11.98
N TYR A 493 -10.54 19.27 11.00
CA TYR A 493 -9.60 18.23 10.62
C TYR A 493 -8.44 18.18 11.61
N PRO A 494 -7.85 17.00 11.85
CA PRO A 494 -6.64 16.87 12.64
C PRO A 494 -5.54 17.78 12.10
N ASN A 495 -4.90 18.53 12.99
CA ASN A 495 -3.75 19.36 12.66
C ASN A 495 -2.52 18.83 13.42
N PHE A 496 -1.66 18.09 12.73
CA PHE A 496 -0.45 17.54 13.33
C PHE A 496 0.59 18.60 13.74
N GLN A 497 0.49 19.84 13.23
CA GLN A 497 1.36 20.95 13.61
C GLN A 497 0.89 21.67 14.88
N ASN A 498 -0.42 21.60 15.17
CA ASN A 498 -1.05 22.11 16.38
C ASN A 498 -2.05 21.05 16.86
N PRO A 499 -1.56 19.94 17.47
CA PRO A 499 -2.45 18.97 18.11
C PRO A 499 -3.29 19.72 19.16
N LEU A 500 -4.61 19.49 19.14
CA LEU A 500 -5.60 20.18 19.97
C LEU A 500 -5.42 19.90 21.46
#